data_AF-A0A3M5VWQ4-F1
#
_entry.id   AF-A0A3M5VWQ4-F1
#
_cell.length_a   1.000
_cell.length_b   1.000
_cell.length_c   1.000
_cell.angle_alpha   90.00
_cell.angle_beta   90.00
_cell.angle_gamma   90.00
#
_symmetry.space_group_name_H-M   'P 1'
#
loop_
_entity.id
_entity.type
_entity.pdbx_description
1 polymer ?
#
loop_
_entity_poly.entity_id
_entity_poly.type
_entity_poly.pdbx_seq_one_letter_code
_entity_poly.pdbx_strand_id
1 'polypeptide(L)'
;MAWMPPLHTLLAPITADTGATIQQVQLKPLFYAAQKDALARAGDDEDDQFFELAKLATGLSEKELDQLKRPDYVSIAQYVHEMSTRPASFFLKQQDVTTHDQPVHLLLPLEAAGRTLTELPLEMPALRATKVMKKLATNKERAEFITAHCTGLMIPDLAGLTVPDWTELQERIDDFLNKPADFFRSATSK
;
A
#
# COMPACT_ATOMS: atom_id res chain seq x y z
N MET A 1 4.64 16.33 -9.29
CA MET A 1 5.00 15.19 -10.16
C MET A 1 4.35 13.96 -9.58
N ALA A 2 3.70 13.12 -10.39
CA ALA A 2 3.19 11.84 -9.91
C ALA A 2 4.38 10.97 -9.51
N TRP A 3 4.30 10.31 -8.35
CA TRP A 3 5.33 9.37 -7.92
C TRP A 3 5.41 8.21 -8.92
N MET A 4 6.62 7.75 -9.20
CA MET A 4 6.87 6.60 -10.06
C MET A 4 7.79 5.61 -9.32
N PRO A 5 7.51 4.30 -9.40
CA PRO A 5 8.42 3.32 -8.88
C PRO A 5 9.82 3.43 -9.51
N PRO A 6 10.88 3.12 -8.77
CA PRO A 6 12.24 3.21 -9.29
C PRO A 6 12.51 2.15 -10.37
N LEU A 7 13.38 2.51 -11.31
CA LEU A 7 13.98 1.56 -12.26
C LEU A 7 15.13 0.84 -11.58
N HIS A 8 15.02 -0.47 -11.38
CA HIS A 8 16.10 -1.28 -10.81
C HIS A 8 17.05 -1.73 -11.92
N THR A 9 18.32 -1.36 -11.83
CA THR A 9 19.36 -1.85 -12.76
C THR A 9 19.99 -3.10 -12.18
N LEU A 10 19.90 -4.20 -12.92
CA LEU A 10 20.41 -5.50 -12.49
C LEU A 10 21.94 -5.49 -12.49
N LEU A 11 22.53 -6.06 -11.44
CA LEU A 11 23.98 -6.27 -11.38
C LEU A 11 24.44 -7.30 -12.43
N ALA A 12 23.61 -8.33 -12.65
CA ALA A 12 23.82 -9.32 -13.70
C ALA A 12 22.58 -9.45 -14.58
N PRO A 13 22.72 -9.40 -15.92
CA PRO A 13 21.59 -9.57 -16.81
C PRO A 13 20.96 -10.97 -16.67
N ILE A 14 19.64 -11.04 -16.86
CA ILE A 14 18.88 -12.29 -16.94
C ILE A 14 18.30 -12.47 -18.35
N THR A 15 17.82 -13.68 -18.65
CA THR A 15 17.17 -13.98 -19.93
C THR A 15 15.66 -14.05 -19.72
N ALA A 16 14.93 -13.22 -20.48
CA ALA A 16 13.48 -13.22 -20.50
C ALA A 16 12.93 -14.52 -21.08
N ASP A 17 11.66 -14.82 -20.82
CA ASP A 17 10.96 -15.95 -21.45
C ASP A 17 10.91 -15.83 -22.99
N THR A 18 11.04 -14.62 -23.54
CA THR A 18 11.15 -14.36 -24.99
C THR A 18 12.54 -14.58 -25.57
N GLY A 19 13.54 -14.87 -24.72
CA GLY A 19 14.96 -14.96 -25.09
C GLY A 19 15.68 -13.61 -25.09
N ALA A 20 15.00 -12.50 -24.81
CA ALA A 20 15.63 -11.18 -24.72
C ALA A 20 16.47 -11.02 -23.43
N THR A 21 17.52 -10.21 -23.47
CA THR A 21 18.31 -9.90 -22.27
C THR A 21 17.65 -8.79 -21.46
N ILE A 22 17.42 -9.03 -20.18
CA ILE A 22 16.92 -8.03 -19.22
C ILE A 22 18.11 -7.53 -18.41
N GLN A 23 18.36 -6.22 -18.47
CA GLN A 23 19.36 -5.53 -17.65
C GLN A 23 18.74 -4.57 -16.64
N GLN A 24 17.47 -4.21 -16.86
CA GLN A 24 16.76 -3.26 -16.04
C GLN A 24 15.32 -3.74 -15.87
N VAL A 25 14.79 -3.57 -14.67
CA VAL A 25 13.44 -3.94 -14.29
C VAL A 25 12.73 -2.69 -13.80
N GLN A 26 11.70 -2.27 -14.52
CA GLN A 26 10.82 -1.22 -14.05
C GLN A 26 9.98 -1.80 -12.92
N LEU A 27 10.26 -1.39 -11.68
CA LEU A 27 9.45 -1.82 -10.55
C LEU A 27 8.03 -1.27 -10.68
N LYS A 28 7.10 -1.93 -10.01
CA LYS A 28 5.67 -1.64 -10.01
C LYS A 28 5.22 -1.31 -8.59
N PRO A 29 4.18 -0.48 -8.45
CA PRO A 29 3.52 -0.32 -7.15
C PRO A 29 2.89 -1.64 -6.71
N LEU A 30 2.76 -1.82 -5.40
CA LEU A 30 1.96 -2.90 -4.84
C LEU A 30 0.56 -2.35 -4.55
N PHE A 31 -0.45 -2.99 -5.13
CA PHE A 31 -1.86 -2.68 -4.87
C PHE A 31 -2.42 -3.59 -3.79
N TYR A 32 -3.31 -3.07 -2.96
CA TYR A 32 -3.89 -3.77 -1.81
C TYR A 32 -4.53 -5.10 -2.21
N ALA A 33 -5.36 -5.12 -3.25
CA ALA A 33 -5.99 -6.36 -3.71
C ALA A 33 -4.97 -7.38 -4.25
N ALA A 34 -4.03 -6.93 -5.07
CA ALA A 34 -3.01 -7.80 -5.66
C ALA A 34 -2.10 -8.41 -4.58
N GLN A 35 -1.66 -7.61 -3.59
CA GLN A 35 -0.88 -8.09 -2.45
C GLN A 35 -1.67 -9.12 -1.65
N LYS A 36 -2.93 -8.83 -1.33
CA LYS A 36 -3.81 -9.75 -0.58
C LYS A 36 -3.95 -11.10 -1.28
N ASP A 37 -4.17 -11.08 -2.60
CA ASP A 37 -4.31 -12.31 -3.38
C ASP A 37 -2.98 -13.07 -3.49
N ALA A 38 -1.84 -12.37 -3.56
CA ALA A 38 -0.51 -12.98 -3.51
C ALA A 38 -0.22 -13.67 -2.17
N LEU A 39 -0.47 -12.98 -1.05
CA LEU A 39 -0.26 -13.54 0.28
C LEU A 39 -1.18 -14.75 0.53
N ALA A 40 -2.43 -14.69 0.05
CA ALA A 40 -3.34 -15.83 0.16
C ALA A 40 -2.89 -17.06 -0.64
N ARG A 41 -2.14 -16.87 -1.74
CA ARG A 41 -1.57 -17.98 -2.52
C ARG A 41 -0.31 -18.56 -1.88
N ALA A 42 0.54 -17.73 -1.31
CA ALA A 42 1.79 -18.14 -0.67
C ALA A 42 1.58 -18.90 0.65
N GLY A 43 0.47 -18.65 1.36
CA GLY A 43 0.22 -19.27 2.66
C GLY A 43 0.98 -18.54 3.77
N ASP A 44 1.49 -19.27 4.76
CA ASP A 44 2.10 -18.71 5.98
C ASP A 44 3.64 -18.64 5.93
N ASP A 45 4.27 -19.14 4.87
CA ASP A 45 5.73 -19.09 4.73
C ASP A 45 6.20 -17.70 4.28
N GLU A 46 7.09 -17.08 5.06
CA GLU A 46 7.56 -15.71 4.78
C GLU A 46 8.35 -15.61 3.48
N ASP A 47 9.17 -16.62 3.17
CA ASP A 47 10.00 -16.60 1.95
C ASP A 47 9.11 -16.73 0.70
N ASP A 48 8.11 -17.62 0.73
CA ASP A 48 7.12 -17.77 -0.34
C ASP A 48 6.26 -16.51 -0.52
N GLN A 49 5.85 -15.86 0.59
CA GLN A 49 5.13 -14.59 0.53
C GLN A 49 5.98 -13.50 -0.13
N PHE A 50 7.23 -13.35 0.29
CA PHE A 50 8.13 -12.37 -0.32
C PHE A 50 8.36 -12.64 -1.81
N PHE A 51 8.49 -13.90 -2.19
CA PHE A 51 8.68 -14.30 -3.59
C PHE A 51 7.47 -13.90 -4.46
N GLU A 52 6.25 -14.17 -4.00
CA GLU A 52 5.03 -13.73 -4.69
C GLU A 52 4.92 -12.20 -4.78
N LEU A 53 5.32 -11.48 -3.73
CA LEU A 53 5.35 -10.00 -3.77
C LEU A 53 6.44 -9.46 -4.70
N ALA A 54 7.60 -10.11 -4.77
CA ALA A 54 8.66 -9.76 -5.71
C ALA A 54 8.21 -9.96 -7.17
N LYS A 55 7.45 -11.02 -7.47
CA LYS A 55 6.81 -11.21 -8.79
C LYS A 55 5.86 -10.07 -9.14
N LEU A 56 5.04 -9.62 -8.19
CA LEU A 56 4.15 -8.46 -8.40
C LEU A 56 4.94 -7.17 -8.63
N ALA A 57 5.96 -6.91 -7.81
CA ALA A 57 6.76 -5.69 -7.87
C ALA A 57 7.62 -5.61 -9.13
N THR A 58 8.08 -6.73 -9.68
CA THR A 58 8.96 -6.75 -10.86
C THR A 58 8.19 -7.01 -12.15
N GLY A 59 7.09 -7.75 -12.09
CA GLY A 59 6.38 -8.27 -13.25
C GLY A 59 7.12 -9.40 -13.98
N LEU A 60 8.20 -9.93 -13.39
CA LEU A 60 8.96 -11.05 -13.93
C LEU A 60 8.23 -12.37 -13.67
N SER A 61 8.45 -13.35 -14.55
CA SER A 61 8.01 -14.72 -14.31
C SER A 61 8.86 -15.37 -13.21
N GLU A 62 8.36 -16.47 -12.65
CA GLU A 62 9.10 -17.24 -11.63
C GLU A 62 10.48 -17.70 -12.12
N LYS A 63 10.56 -18.14 -13.38
CA LYS A 63 11.83 -18.53 -14.02
C LYS A 63 12.79 -17.36 -14.21
N GLU A 64 12.27 -16.17 -14.47
CA GLU A 64 13.07 -14.96 -14.58
C GLU A 64 13.56 -14.50 -13.21
N LEU A 65 12.70 -14.60 -12.18
CA LEU A 65 13.05 -14.27 -10.80
C LEU A 65 14.14 -15.19 -10.24
N ASP A 66 14.07 -16.50 -10.54
CA ASP A 66 15.08 -17.49 -10.13
C ASP A 66 16.47 -17.26 -10.75
N GLN A 67 16.55 -16.54 -11.87
CA GLN A 67 17.81 -16.16 -12.49
C GLN A 67 18.51 -15.01 -11.77
N LEU A 68 17.77 -14.23 -10.96
CA LEU A 68 18.31 -13.08 -10.25
C LEU A 68 19.46 -13.50 -9.32
N LYS A 69 20.50 -12.68 -9.29
CA LYS A 69 21.56 -12.86 -8.32
C LYS A 69 21.09 -12.36 -6.96
N ARG A 70 21.61 -12.97 -5.89
CA ARG A 70 21.20 -12.66 -4.52
C ARG A 70 21.25 -11.16 -4.19
N PRO A 71 22.26 -10.37 -4.62
CA PRO A 71 22.26 -8.92 -4.39
C PRO A 71 21.06 -8.20 -5.04
N ASP A 72 20.72 -8.52 -6.29
CA ASP A 72 19.56 -7.94 -6.97
C ASP A 72 18.25 -8.30 -6.27
N TYR A 73 18.13 -9.58 -5.86
CA TYR A 73 16.97 -10.04 -5.10
C TYR A 73 16.82 -9.30 -3.76
N VAL A 74 17.93 -9.06 -3.04
CA VAL A 74 17.92 -8.31 -1.78
C VAL A 74 17.46 -6.87 -1.99
N SER A 75 17.91 -6.20 -3.05
CA SER A 75 17.46 -4.83 -3.36
C SER A 75 15.96 -4.77 -3.69
N ILE A 76 15.46 -5.74 -4.46
CA ILE A 76 14.02 -5.86 -4.76
C ILE A 76 13.23 -6.17 -3.49
N ALA A 77 13.73 -7.06 -2.64
CA ALA A 77 13.09 -7.40 -1.36
C ALA A 77 13.01 -6.18 -0.43
N GLN A 78 14.06 -5.33 -0.40
CA GLN A 78 14.03 -4.08 0.34
C GLN A 78 12.91 -3.15 -0.18
N TYR A 79 12.79 -2.99 -1.50
CA TYR A 79 11.71 -2.20 -2.09
C TYR A 79 10.32 -2.76 -1.74
N VAL A 80 10.13 -4.08 -1.85
CA VAL A 80 8.87 -4.75 -1.49
C VAL A 80 8.53 -4.53 -0.02
N HIS A 81 9.53 -4.65 0.86
CA HIS A 81 9.36 -4.42 2.29
C HIS A 81 8.95 -2.96 2.57
N GLU A 82 9.62 -1.99 1.97
CA GLU A 82 9.27 -0.57 2.09
C GLU A 82 7.84 -0.32 1.61
N MET A 83 7.46 -0.81 0.41
CA MET A 83 6.09 -0.67 -0.12
C MET A 83 5.03 -1.36 0.74
N SER A 84 5.39 -2.40 1.49
CA SER A 84 4.45 -3.14 2.33
C SER A 84 4.29 -2.56 3.73
N THR A 85 5.24 -1.75 4.20
CA THR A 85 5.31 -1.31 5.60
C THR A 85 5.36 0.19 5.80
N ARG A 86 5.71 0.97 4.77
CA ARG A 86 5.80 2.43 4.85
C ARG A 86 4.51 3.07 4.34
N PRO A 87 4.03 4.14 5.01
CA PRO A 87 2.86 4.87 4.54
C PRO A 87 3.19 5.73 3.31
N ALA A 88 2.17 6.16 2.56
CA ALA A 88 2.33 6.97 1.34
C ALA A 88 3.14 8.26 1.57
N SER A 89 2.98 8.91 2.72
CA SER A 89 3.72 10.12 3.10
C SER A 89 5.25 9.95 3.09
N PHE A 90 5.76 8.74 3.35
CA PHE A 90 7.20 8.42 3.26
C PHE A 90 7.70 8.58 1.82
N PHE A 91 6.98 8.01 0.85
CA PHE A 91 7.36 8.05 -0.56
C PHE A 91 7.17 9.43 -1.18
N LEU A 92 6.15 10.17 -0.73
CA LEU A 92 5.89 11.55 -1.13
C LEU A 92 6.80 12.57 -0.43
N LYS A 93 7.61 12.14 0.56
CA LYS A 93 8.48 13.00 1.38
C LYS A 93 7.69 14.10 2.12
N GLN A 94 6.51 13.76 2.63
CA GLN A 94 5.57 14.68 3.31
C GLN A 94 5.52 14.49 4.84
N GLN A 95 6.46 13.75 5.43
CA GLN A 95 6.42 13.31 6.84
C GLN A 95 6.30 14.45 7.88
N ASP A 96 6.71 15.67 7.56
CA ASP A 96 6.69 16.81 8.50
C ASP A 96 5.40 17.65 8.44
N VAL A 97 4.45 17.35 7.54
CA VAL A 97 3.29 18.22 7.24
C VAL A 97 1.95 17.52 7.50
N THR A 98 1.93 16.21 7.68
CA THR A 98 0.71 15.42 7.81
C THR A 98 0.02 15.64 9.15
N THR A 99 -1.01 16.49 9.16
CA THR A 99 -1.95 16.66 10.28
C THR A 99 -3.26 15.92 10.02
N HIS A 100 -3.99 15.55 11.07
CA HIS A 100 -5.22 14.74 10.97
C HIS A 100 -6.42 15.49 10.34
N ASP A 101 -6.32 16.80 10.19
CA ASP A 101 -7.32 17.68 9.55
C ASP A 101 -7.06 17.86 8.04
N GLN A 102 -5.90 17.45 7.55
CA GLN A 102 -5.57 17.51 6.12
C GLN A 102 -6.00 16.22 5.39
N PRO A 103 -6.38 16.32 4.11
CA PRO A 103 -6.65 15.15 3.30
C PRO A 103 -5.40 14.27 3.17
N VAL A 104 -5.62 12.97 2.96
CA VAL A 104 -4.55 12.02 2.68
C VAL A 104 -4.19 12.12 1.21
N HIS A 105 -2.96 12.49 0.90
CA HIS A 105 -2.46 12.47 -0.48
C HIS A 105 -2.12 11.04 -0.90
N LEU A 106 -2.69 10.61 -2.03
CA LEU A 106 -2.48 9.28 -2.55
C LEU A 106 -1.14 9.19 -3.30
N LEU A 107 -0.44 8.08 -3.11
CA LEU A 107 0.82 7.76 -3.79
C LEU A 107 0.61 7.68 -5.30
N LEU A 108 -0.51 7.08 -5.72
CA LEU A 108 -0.97 7.02 -7.11
C LEU A 108 -2.44 7.44 -7.21
N PRO A 109 -2.87 8.04 -8.33
CA PRO A 109 -4.28 8.36 -8.53
C PRO A 109 -5.17 7.11 -8.47
N LEU A 110 -6.29 7.23 -7.76
CA LEU A 110 -7.31 6.19 -7.62
C LEU A 110 -8.53 6.50 -8.50
N GLU A 111 -8.96 5.56 -9.32
CA GLU A 111 -10.22 5.64 -10.04
C GLU A 111 -11.36 5.12 -9.16
N ALA A 112 -12.24 6.00 -8.70
CA ALA A 112 -13.39 5.64 -7.87
C ALA A 112 -14.64 6.43 -8.30
N ALA A 113 -15.78 5.74 -8.41
CA ALA A 113 -17.06 6.34 -8.83
C ALA A 113 -16.98 7.19 -10.12
N GLY A 114 -16.14 6.78 -11.08
CA GLY A 114 -15.95 7.50 -12.36
C GLY A 114 -15.13 8.79 -12.24
N ARG A 115 -14.39 8.97 -11.14
CA ARG A 115 -13.50 10.10 -10.91
C ARG A 115 -12.09 9.61 -10.56
N THR A 116 -11.10 10.34 -11.05
CA THR A 116 -9.71 10.21 -10.62
C THR A 116 -9.50 11.02 -9.33
N LEU A 117 -9.16 10.34 -8.23
CA LEU A 117 -8.85 10.93 -6.94
C LEU A 117 -7.33 10.93 -6.74
N THR A 118 -6.75 12.06 -6.38
CA THR A 118 -5.33 12.17 -5.98
C THR A 118 -5.16 12.40 -4.48
N GLU A 119 -6.27 12.63 -3.79
CA GLU A 119 -6.34 12.83 -2.34
C GLU A 119 -7.68 12.29 -1.83
N LEU A 120 -7.72 11.88 -0.57
CA LEU A 120 -8.91 11.41 0.11
C LEU A 120 -9.17 12.28 1.35
N PRO A 121 -10.39 12.83 1.50
CA PRO A 121 -10.78 13.40 2.78
C PRO A 121 -10.86 12.27 3.83
N LEU A 122 -10.55 12.60 5.08
CA LEU A 122 -10.66 11.67 6.19
C LEU A 122 -11.60 12.24 7.26
N GLU A 123 -12.68 11.53 7.54
CA GLU A 123 -13.66 11.92 8.56
C GLU A 123 -13.54 11.03 9.80
N MET A 124 -13.58 11.64 10.98
CA MET A 124 -13.61 10.91 12.25
C MET A 124 -14.92 10.09 12.35
N PRO A 125 -14.85 8.78 12.63
CA PRO A 125 -16.04 7.95 12.66
C PRO A 125 -16.89 8.25 13.90
N ALA A 126 -18.21 8.33 13.70
CA ALA A 126 -19.13 8.41 14.82
C ALA A 126 -19.13 7.11 15.64
N LEU A 127 -19.45 7.19 16.94
CA LEU A 127 -19.51 6.01 17.83
C LEU A 127 -20.49 4.92 17.32
N ARG A 128 -21.51 5.30 16.55
CA ARG A 128 -22.41 4.34 15.90
C ARG A 128 -21.68 3.45 14.88
N ALA A 129 -20.75 4.03 14.10
CA ALA A 129 -20.00 3.31 13.08
C ALA A 129 -19.04 2.32 13.71
N THR A 130 -18.35 2.72 14.78
CA THR A 130 -17.43 1.82 15.52
C THR A 130 -18.18 0.67 16.22
N LYS A 131 -19.43 0.90 16.66
CA LYS A 131 -20.30 -0.18 17.16
C LYS A 131 -20.71 -1.16 16.06
N VAL A 132 -20.97 -0.69 14.83
CA VAL A 132 -21.27 -1.57 13.69
C VAL A 132 -20.03 -2.36 13.29
N MET A 133 -18.87 -1.70 13.19
CA MET A 133 -17.58 -2.33 12.93
C MET A 133 -17.33 -3.52 13.88
N LYS A 134 -17.51 -3.34 15.19
CA LYS A 134 -17.31 -4.43 16.18
C LYS A 134 -18.20 -5.66 15.98
N LYS A 135 -19.31 -5.57 15.24
CA LYS A 135 -20.19 -6.70 14.93
C LYS A 135 -19.71 -7.54 13.74
N LEU A 136 -18.76 -7.04 12.96
CA LEU A 136 -18.19 -7.77 11.83
C LEU A 136 -17.28 -8.91 12.32
N ALA A 137 -17.26 -10.01 11.56
CA ALA A 137 -16.68 -11.27 12.00
C ALA A 137 -15.15 -11.21 12.00
N THR A 138 -14.54 -10.68 10.94
CA THR A 138 -13.09 -10.67 10.75
C THR A 138 -12.48 -9.30 10.95
N ASN A 139 -11.23 -9.24 11.40
CA ASN A 139 -10.47 -7.98 11.51
C ASN A 139 -10.33 -7.28 10.15
N LYS A 140 -10.26 -8.06 9.08
CA LYS A 140 -10.22 -7.54 7.71
C LYS A 140 -11.50 -6.81 7.32
N GLU A 141 -12.66 -7.43 7.52
CA GLU A 141 -13.95 -6.76 7.25
C GLU A 141 -14.12 -5.50 8.09
N ARG A 142 -13.63 -5.51 9.33
CA ARG A 142 -13.61 -4.32 10.20
C ARG A 142 -12.78 -3.19 9.60
N ALA A 143 -11.56 -3.50 9.17
CA ALA A 143 -10.65 -2.55 8.55
C ALA A 143 -11.21 -2.00 7.24
N GLU A 144 -11.68 -2.85 6.33
CA GLU A 144 -12.29 -2.44 5.06
C GLU A 144 -13.55 -1.57 5.30
N PHE A 145 -14.42 -1.96 6.23
CA PHE A 145 -15.62 -1.20 6.57
C PHE A 145 -15.32 0.18 7.14
N ILE A 146 -14.44 0.26 8.16
CA ILE A 146 -14.15 1.54 8.80
C ILE A 146 -13.39 2.47 7.85
N THR A 147 -12.51 1.92 7.02
CA THR A 147 -11.78 2.68 6.00
C THR A 147 -12.71 3.27 4.96
N ALA A 148 -13.62 2.46 4.41
CA ALA A 148 -14.68 2.94 3.52
C ALA A 148 -15.53 4.05 4.18
N HIS A 149 -15.88 3.86 5.45
CA HIS A 149 -16.69 4.85 6.19
C HIS A 149 -15.96 6.18 6.41
N CYS A 150 -14.68 6.15 6.78
CA CYS A 150 -13.90 7.36 7.06
C CYS A 150 -13.44 8.10 5.79
N THR A 151 -13.29 7.40 4.67
CA THR A 151 -12.83 7.99 3.39
C THR A 151 -13.97 8.35 2.43
N GLY A 152 -15.17 7.79 2.66
CA GLY A 152 -16.28 7.89 1.71
C GLY A 152 -16.15 7.00 0.48
N LEU A 153 -15.11 6.17 0.38
CA LEU A 153 -14.93 5.19 -0.69
C LEU A 153 -15.91 4.03 -0.52
N MET A 154 -16.29 3.39 -1.64
CA MET A 154 -16.97 2.11 -1.57
C MET A 154 -15.94 1.00 -1.29
N ILE A 155 -16.35 -0.09 -0.63
CA ILE A 155 -15.46 -1.23 -0.34
C ILE A 155 -14.74 -1.75 -1.60
N PRO A 156 -15.39 -1.87 -2.79
CA PRO A 156 -14.68 -2.29 -4.01
C PRO A 156 -13.59 -1.31 -4.45
N ASP A 157 -13.73 -0.01 -4.20
CA ASP A 157 -12.75 1.00 -4.60
C ASP A 157 -11.45 0.87 -3.78
N LEU A 158 -11.52 0.31 -2.57
CA LEU A 158 -10.35 0.03 -1.73
C LEU A 158 -9.36 -0.93 -2.41
N ALA A 159 -9.83 -1.77 -3.35
CA ALA A 159 -8.99 -2.67 -4.11
C ALA A 159 -7.95 -1.94 -4.97
N GLY A 160 -8.25 -0.72 -5.40
CA GLY A 160 -7.39 0.11 -6.23
C GLY A 160 -6.35 0.92 -5.45
N LEU A 161 -6.39 0.91 -4.11
CA LEU A 161 -5.39 1.59 -3.28
C LEU A 161 -4.04 0.89 -3.41
N THR A 162 -2.96 1.68 -3.39
CA THR A 162 -1.63 1.11 -3.16
C THR A 162 -1.52 0.64 -1.70
N VAL A 163 -0.62 -0.30 -1.42
CA VAL A 163 -0.35 -0.74 -0.06
C VAL A 163 0.13 0.43 0.83
N PRO A 164 1.02 1.33 0.37
CA PRO A 164 1.36 2.53 1.14
C PRO A 164 0.16 3.45 1.44
N ASP A 165 -0.77 3.63 0.50
CA ASP A 165 -2.00 4.40 0.74
C ASP A 165 -2.86 3.73 1.80
N TRP A 166 -3.03 2.41 1.70
CA TRP A 166 -3.74 1.63 2.70
C TRP A 166 -3.11 1.78 4.09
N THR A 167 -1.78 1.68 4.20
CA THR A 167 -1.04 1.82 5.45
C THR A 167 -1.22 3.21 6.07
N GLU A 168 -1.09 4.28 5.29
CA GLU A 168 -1.34 5.66 5.77
C GLU A 168 -2.78 5.83 6.28
N LEU A 169 -3.76 5.26 5.58
CA LEU A 169 -5.16 5.28 6.02
C LEU A 169 -5.36 4.49 7.32
N GLN A 170 -4.76 3.30 7.45
CA GLN A 170 -4.88 2.49 8.67
C GLN A 170 -4.27 3.21 9.87
N GLU A 171 -3.09 3.82 9.73
CA GLU A 171 -2.44 4.57 10.82
C GLU A 171 -3.32 5.73 11.30
N ARG A 172 -3.83 6.55 10.37
CA ARG A 172 -4.70 7.68 10.70
C ARG A 172 -6.04 7.26 11.31
N ILE A 173 -6.63 6.18 10.82
CA ILE A 173 -7.88 5.64 11.36
C ILE A 173 -7.65 5.03 12.75
N ASP A 174 -6.54 4.33 12.96
CA ASP A 174 -6.18 3.80 14.29
C ASP A 174 -6.10 4.93 15.31
N ASP A 175 -5.49 6.06 14.94
CA ASP A 175 -5.46 7.23 15.80
C ASP A 175 -6.89 7.72 16.14
N PHE A 176 -7.80 7.83 15.17
CA PHE A 176 -9.19 8.20 15.42
C PHE A 176 -9.91 7.26 16.38
N LEU A 177 -9.57 5.97 16.37
CA LEU A 177 -10.20 4.96 17.21
C LEU A 177 -9.63 4.92 18.63
N ASN A 178 -8.35 5.28 18.80
CA ASN A 178 -7.59 4.99 20.02
C ASN A 178 -7.04 6.23 20.74
N LYS A 179 -6.92 7.39 20.10
CA LYS A 179 -6.38 8.60 20.72
C LYS A 179 -7.47 9.47 21.37
N PRO A 180 -7.17 10.12 22.51
CA PRO A 180 -8.11 11.03 23.15
C PRO A 180 -8.28 12.33 22.35
N ALA A 181 -9.39 13.05 22.56
CA ALA A 181 -9.70 14.29 21.84
C ALA A 181 -8.58 15.35 21.89
N ASP A 182 -7.86 15.45 23.00
CA ASP A 182 -6.78 16.44 23.17
C ASP A 182 -5.60 16.22 22.22
N PHE A 183 -5.37 14.98 21.77
CA PHE A 183 -4.35 14.66 20.76
C PHE A 183 -4.63 15.36 19.43
N PHE A 184 -5.91 15.50 19.04
CA PHE A 184 -6.30 16.15 17.79
C PHE A 184 -6.36 17.68 17.90
N ARG A 185 -6.57 18.20 19.11
CA ARG A 185 -6.58 19.65 19.38
C ARG A 185 -5.19 20.26 19.34
N SER A 186 -4.17 19.53 19.79
CA SER A 186 -2.78 20.00 19.72
C SER A 186 -2.22 20.00 18.30
N ALA A 187 -2.73 19.12 17.42
CA ALA A 187 -2.34 19.05 16.01
C ALA A 187 -2.87 20.22 15.16
N THR A 188 -3.96 20.87 15.57
CA THR A 188 -4.64 21.96 14.83
C THR A 188 -4.24 23.37 15.27
N SER A 189 -3.40 23.51 16.31
CA SER A 189 -3.09 24.80 16.95
C SER A 189 -1.74 25.43 16.50
N LYS A 190 -1.20 25.08 15.33
CA LYS A 190 0.03 25.68 14.79
C LYS A 190 -0.23 26.58 13.59
#